data_AF-A0A3L7WCH3-F1
#
_entry.id   AF-A0A3L7WCH3-F1
#
_cell.length_a   1.000
_cell.length_b   1.000
_cell.length_c   1.000
_cell.angle_alpha   90.00
_cell.angle_beta   90.00
_cell.angle_gamma   90.00
#
_symmetry.space_group_name_H-M   'P 1'
#
loop_
_entity.id
_entity.type
_entity.pdbx_description
1 polymer ?
#
loop_
_entity_poly.entity_id
_entity_poly.type
_entity_poly.pdbx_seq_one_letter_code
_entity_poly.pdbx_strand_id
1 'polypeptide(L)'
;MQQRTALVLVSALFVLLVGGCGSSLDALRGSPSPTPTDFTGLVRQMATHEITVDNVVSGDAGCSDHALVPMAISFTASGAGESAPVAMRVYRFKDGESYDRLRASVDVCAAAWIRDPGSLTMIDASPFVLVFEGVGEGPFIDALRTTLHEAAGD
;
A
#
# COMPACT_ATOMS: atom_id res chain seq x y z
N MET A 1 0.38 -74.82 -9.02
CA MET A 1 -0.65 -74.03 -9.75
C MET A 1 -1.18 -72.99 -8.78
N GLN A 2 -0.60 -71.79 -8.78
CA GLN A 2 -1.01 -70.59 -9.54
C GLN A 2 -1.87 -69.70 -8.63
N GLN A 3 -1.29 -68.61 -8.11
CA GLN A 3 -1.58 -67.23 -8.53
C GLN A 3 -2.97 -66.77 -8.02
N ARG A 4 -3.16 -65.73 -7.21
CA ARG A 4 -2.56 -64.38 -7.31
C ARG A 4 -2.62 -63.65 -5.96
N THR A 5 -1.44 -63.33 -5.47
CA THR A 5 -1.13 -62.17 -4.63
C THR A 5 -1.52 -60.88 -5.35
N ALA A 6 -2.63 -60.23 -4.95
CA ALA A 6 -2.97 -58.90 -5.47
C ALA A 6 -4.02 -58.20 -4.59
N LEU A 7 -3.69 -57.88 -3.33
CA LEU A 7 -4.59 -57.03 -2.54
C LEU A 7 -3.90 -56.30 -1.39
N VAL A 8 -2.67 -55.82 -1.60
CA VAL A 8 -2.02 -54.89 -0.65
C VAL A 8 -1.14 -53.92 -1.42
N LEU A 9 -1.73 -52.99 -2.18
CA LEU A 9 -1.03 -51.85 -2.80
C LEU A 9 -2.08 -50.77 -3.17
N VAL A 10 -2.77 -50.22 -2.16
CA VAL A 10 -3.72 -49.07 -2.34
C VAL A 10 -3.26 -47.83 -1.56
N SER A 11 -2.03 -47.82 -1.02
CA SER A 11 -1.64 -46.80 -0.02
C SER A 11 -0.43 -45.94 -0.40
N ALA A 12 -0.09 -45.81 -1.68
CA ALA A 12 0.99 -44.91 -2.09
C ALA A 12 0.69 -44.35 -3.48
N LEU A 13 0.16 -43.13 -3.52
CA LEU A 13 0.58 -42.01 -4.39
C LEU A 13 -0.55 -40.98 -4.52
N PHE A 14 -0.96 -40.36 -3.40
CA PHE A 14 -1.71 -39.11 -3.44
C PHE A 14 -0.76 -37.98 -3.05
N VAL A 15 0.22 -37.77 -3.93
CA VAL A 15 1.20 -36.67 -3.83
C VAL A 15 0.51 -35.42 -4.36
N LEU A 16 0.19 -34.52 -3.42
CA LEU A 16 0.35 -33.06 -3.52
C LEU A 16 0.09 -32.44 -4.91
N LEU A 17 -1.17 -32.20 -5.22
CA LEU A 17 -1.58 -31.16 -6.17
C LEU A 17 -2.64 -30.28 -5.49
N VAL A 18 -2.25 -29.66 -4.37
CA VAL A 18 -2.90 -28.41 -3.93
C VAL A 18 -2.33 -27.32 -4.86
N GLY A 19 -2.85 -27.28 -6.08
CA GLY A 19 -2.64 -26.15 -6.98
C GLY A 19 -3.29 -24.94 -6.34
N GLY A 20 -2.47 -24.07 -5.76
CA GLY A 20 -2.92 -22.75 -5.34
C GLY A 20 -3.51 -22.03 -6.54
N CYS A 21 -4.74 -21.52 -6.38
CA CYS A 21 -5.36 -20.59 -7.31
C CYS A 21 -4.53 -19.31 -7.34
N GLY A 22 -3.50 -19.27 -8.20
CA GLY A 22 -2.47 -18.25 -8.11
C GLY A 22 -1.72 -18.04 -9.41
N SER A 23 -0.65 -18.78 -9.71
CA SER A 23 0.51 -18.01 -10.20
C SER A 23 1.07 -18.35 -11.58
N SER A 24 0.39 -19.08 -12.45
CA SER A 24 0.89 -19.36 -13.81
C SER A 24 0.35 -18.41 -14.89
N LEU A 25 -0.86 -17.90 -14.68
CA LEU A 25 -1.52 -16.99 -15.63
C LEU A 25 -1.11 -15.51 -15.43
N ASP A 26 -0.69 -15.11 -14.23
CA ASP A 26 -0.12 -13.78 -13.97
C ASP A 26 1.30 -13.63 -14.51
N ALA A 27 2.13 -14.69 -14.41
CA ALA A 27 3.48 -14.69 -14.96
C ALA A 27 3.52 -14.50 -16.49
N LEU A 28 2.47 -14.93 -17.20
CA LEU A 28 2.33 -14.77 -18.65
C LEU A 28 1.77 -13.41 -19.08
N ARG A 29 1.12 -12.67 -18.18
CA ARG A 29 0.51 -11.36 -18.47
C ARG A 29 1.43 -10.18 -18.12
N GLY A 30 2.58 -10.46 -17.51
CA GLY A 30 3.35 -9.45 -16.80
C GLY A 30 2.61 -9.01 -15.54
N SER A 31 3.34 -8.61 -14.51
CA SER A 31 2.71 -7.89 -13.40
C SER A 31 1.99 -6.67 -13.99
N PRO A 32 0.70 -6.43 -13.67
CA PRO A 32 0.07 -5.19 -14.07
C PRO A 32 0.96 -4.05 -13.56
N SER A 33 1.20 -3.04 -14.40
CA SER A 33 1.80 -1.80 -13.92
C SER A 33 1.00 -1.34 -12.71
N PRO A 34 1.64 -0.90 -11.61
CA PRO A 34 0.94 -0.34 -10.47
C PRO A 34 -0.10 0.65 -10.98
N THR A 35 -1.37 0.35 -10.77
CA THR A 35 -2.41 1.32 -11.08
C THR A 35 -2.34 2.41 -10.01
N PRO A 36 -2.42 3.69 -10.38
CA PRO A 36 -2.49 4.86 -9.47
C PRO A 36 -3.41 4.70 -8.23
N THR A 37 -4.41 3.83 -8.32
CA THR A 37 -5.40 3.58 -7.27
C THR A 37 -5.08 2.40 -6.35
N ASP A 38 -3.97 1.68 -6.56
CA ASP A 38 -3.63 0.44 -5.87
C ASP A 38 -2.97 0.68 -4.51
N PHE A 39 -3.80 0.90 -3.49
CA PHE A 39 -3.32 1.00 -2.12
C PHE A 39 -2.68 -0.31 -1.62
N THR A 40 -3.14 -1.47 -2.09
CA THR A 40 -2.54 -2.75 -1.67
C THR A 40 -1.12 -2.90 -2.23
N GLY A 41 -0.89 -2.47 -3.47
CA GLY A 41 0.43 -2.35 -4.07
C GLY A 41 1.34 -1.42 -3.27
N LEU A 42 0.86 -0.23 -2.88
CA LEU A 42 1.61 0.70 -2.04
C LEU A 42 1.99 0.07 -0.68
N VAL A 43 1.05 -0.58 0.01
CA VAL A 43 1.33 -1.25 1.29
C VAL A 43 2.33 -2.39 1.12
N ARG A 44 2.27 -3.14 0.02
CA ARG A 44 3.29 -4.16 -0.30
C ARG A 44 4.67 -3.53 -0.48
N GLN A 45 4.75 -2.38 -1.14
CA GLN A 45 6.01 -1.66 -1.30
C GLN A 45 6.54 -1.19 0.06
N MET A 46 5.68 -0.64 0.92
CA MET A 46 6.05 -0.24 2.30
C MET A 46 6.66 -1.43 3.07
N ALA A 47 6.07 -2.62 2.95
CA ALA A 47 6.59 -3.82 3.59
C ALA A 47 7.99 -4.23 3.09
N THR A 48 8.36 -3.94 1.84
CA THR A 48 9.72 -4.20 1.34
C THR A 48 10.78 -3.30 1.97
N HIS A 49 10.36 -2.15 2.50
CA HIS A 49 11.18 -1.19 3.23
C HIS A 49 11.01 -1.29 4.75
N GLU A 50 10.58 -2.46 5.24
CA GLU A 50 10.38 -2.74 6.67
C GLU A 50 9.37 -1.81 7.36
N ILE A 51 8.42 -1.24 6.59
CA ILE A 51 7.32 -0.43 7.11
C ILE A 51 6.05 -1.29 7.23
N THR A 52 5.45 -1.29 8.41
CA THR A 52 4.17 -1.95 8.69
C THR A 52 3.03 -0.92 8.63
N VAL A 53 1.88 -1.34 8.11
CA VAL A 53 0.67 -0.51 7.98
C VAL A 53 -0.47 -1.16 8.75
N ASP A 54 -1.13 -0.36 9.59
CA ASP A 54 -2.25 -0.76 10.45
C ASP A 54 -3.39 0.28 10.41
N ASN A 55 -4.54 -0.06 11.00
CA ASN A 55 -5.68 0.86 11.19
C ASN A 55 -6.17 1.56 9.91
N VAL A 56 -6.23 0.81 8.81
CA VAL A 56 -6.63 1.33 7.49
C VAL A 56 -8.12 1.69 7.48
N VAL A 57 -8.42 2.95 7.17
CA VAL A 57 -9.77 3.51 7.06
C VAL A 57 -9.87 4.33 5.78
N SER A 58 -10.87 4.06 4.95
CA SER A 58 -11.13 4.87 3.75
C SER A 58 -11.71 6.23 4.12
N GLY A 59 -11.32 7.27 3.39
CA GLY A 59 -11.81 8.63 3.57
C GLY A 59 -10.84 9.54 4.33
N ASP A 60 -11.27 10.80 4.45
CA ASP A 60 -10.58 11.86 5.16
C ASP A 60 -11.52 12.52 6.17
N ALA A 61 -11.41 12.09 7.42
CA ALA A 61 -12.21 12.66 8.50
C ALA A 61 -11.75 14.10 8.78
N GLY A 62 -12.67 15.06 8.63
CA GLY A 62 -12.42 16.49 8.82
C GLY A 62 -12.31 17.29 7.51
N CYS A 63 -12.07 16.62 6.38
CA CYS A 63 -12.09 17.24 5.05
C CYS A 63 -13.52 17.37 4.51
N SER A 64 -13.86 18.58 4.03
CA SER A 64 -15.17 18.87 3.42
C SER A 64 -15.15 18.79 1.89
N ASP A 65 -13.99 18.59 1.28
CA ASP A 65 -13.86 18.45 -0.17
C ASP A 65 -14.34 17.05 -0.61
N HIS A 66 -15.58 17.00 -1.10
CA HIS A 66 -16.21 15.78 -1.59
C HIS A 66 -15.51 15.15 -2.80
N ALA A 67 -14.69 15.90 -3.53
CA ALA A 67 -13.86 15.34 -4.59
C ALA A 67 -12.66 14.59 -3.99
N LEU A 68 -12.03 15.12 -2.93
CA LEU A 68 -10.86 14.52 -2.28
C LEU A 68 -11.16 13.35 -1.36
N VAL A 69 -12.24 13.42 -0.57
CA VAL A 69 -12.55 12.41 0.45
C VAL A 69 -12.50 10.97 -0.08
N PRO A 70 -13.07 10.63 -1.26
CA PRO A 70 -13.00 9.27 -1.80
C PRO A 70 -11.59 8.78 -2.17
N MET A 71 -10.65 9.70 -2.42
CA MET A 71 -9.26 9.38 -2.80
C MET A 71 -8.36 9.16 -1.58
N ALA A 72 -8.78 9.60 -0.40
CA ALA A 72 -8.01 9.48 0.82
C ALA A 72 -8.12 8.08 1.46
N ILE A 73 -7.02 7.62 2.05
CA ILE A 73 -6.98 6.51 3.01
C ILE A 73 -6.18 6.97 4.20
N SER A 74 -6.77 6.80 5.37
CA SER A 74 -6.16 7.03 6.67
C SER A 74 -5.59 5.72 7.20
N PHE A 75 -4.41 5.74 7.79
CA PHE A 75 -3.78 4.56 8.39
C PHE A 75 -2.73 4.98 9.41
N THR A 76 -2.16 4.00 10.11
CA THR A 76 -0.95 4.19 10.92
C THR A 76 0.19 3.40 10.34
N ALA A 77 1.41 3.92 10.40
CA ALA A 77 2.61 3.20 9.97
C ALA A 77 3.75 3.33 10.97
N SER A 78 4.58 2.30 11.06
CA SER A 78 5.81 2.24 11.86
C SER A 78 6.81 1.32 11.18
N GLY A 79 8.06 1.28 11.65
CA GLY A 79 9.14 0.49 11.06
C GLY A 79 10.29 1.35 10.56
N ALA A 80 11.26 0.75 9.88
CA ALA A 80 12.47 1.43 9.39
C ALA A 80 13.13 2.34 10.45
N GLY A 81 13.19 1.88 11.71
CA GLY A 81 13.73 2.63 12.85
C GLY A 81 12.73 3.51 13.63
N GLU A 82 11.52 3.73 13.10
CA GLU A 82 10.42 4.37 13.83
C GLU A 82 9.62 3.34 14.62
N SER A 83 9.49 3.55 15.93
CA SER A 83 8.85 2.58 16.84
C SER A 83 7.44 3.00 17.21
N ALA A 84 7.16 4.30 17.21
CA ALA A 84 5.84 4.83 17.50
C ALA A 84 5.00 4.84 16.22
N PRO A 85 3.79 4.25 16.20
CA PRO A 85 2.91 4.36 15.04
C PRO A 85 2.58 5.81 14.71
N VAL A 86 2.86 6.21 13.48
CA VAL A 86 2.60 7.55 12.94
C VAL A 86 1.30 7.52 12.18
N ALA A 87 0.39 8.44 12.52
CA ALA A 87 -0.87 8.60 11.79
C ALA A 87 -0.61 9.27 10.43
N MET A 88 -1.12 8.66 9.37
CA MET A 88 -0.89 9.09 8.00
C MET A 88 -2.19 9.13 7.21
N ARG A 89 -2.16 9.92 6.14
CA ARG A 89 -3.19 9.91 5.12
C ARG A 89 -2.54 9.94 3.74
N VAL A 90 -2.89 8.98 2.89
CA VAL A 90 -2.49 8.98 1.48
C VAL A 90 -3.68 9.38 0.63
N TYR A 91 -3.47 10.32 -0.29
CA TYR A 91 -4.40 10.66 -1.36
C TYR A 91 -3.89 10.00 -2.62
N ARG A 92 -4.70 9.10 -3.19
CA ARG A 92 -4.39 8.39 -4.44
C ARG A 92 -5.29 8.89 -5.54
N PHE A 93 -4.71 9.64 -6.46
CA PHE A 93 -5.43 10.18 -7.60
C PHE A 93 -5.55 9.12 -8.69
N LYS A 94 -6.58 9.24 -9.52
CA LYS A 94 -6.79 8.30 -10.62
C LYS A 94 -5.67 8.36 -11.66
N ASP A 95 -5.12 9.55 -11.87
CA ASP A 95 -4.13 9.88 -12.89
C ASP A 95 -3.43 11.21 -12.53
N GLY A 96 -2.37 11.55 -13.27
CA GLY A 96 -1.62 12.80 -13.10
C GLY A 96 -2.47 14.05 -13.31
N GLU A 97 -3.45 14.03 -14.23
CA GLU A 97 -4.36 15.17 -14.44
C GLU A 97 -5.22 15.45 -13.20
N SER A 98 -5.74 14.39 -12.57
CA SER A 98 -6.50 14.50 -11.33
C SER A 98 -5.62 14.96 -10.18
N TYR A 99 -4.36 14.50 -10.12
CA TYR A 99 -3.36 14.99 -9.17
C TYR A 99 -3.14 16.49 -9.35
N ASP A 100 -2.79 16.96 -10.55
CA ASP A 100 -2.50 18.37 -10.81
C ASP A 100 -3.68 19.29 -10.46
N ARG A 101 -4.91 18.85 -10.76
CA ARG A 101 -6.13 19.61 -10.48
C ARG A 101 -6.44 19.71 -8.98
N LEU A 102 -6.18 18.67 -8.20
CA LEU A 102 -6.67 18.54 -6.83
C LEU A 102 -5.57 18.62 -5.77
N ARG A 103 -4.30 18.68 -6.16
CA ARG A 103 -3.16 18.70 -5.23
C ARG A 103 -3.25 19.83 -4.22
N ALA A 104 -3.61 21.04 -4.64
CA ALA A 104 -3.74 22.18 -3.74
C ALA A 104 -4.87 22.01 -2.71
N SER A 105 -5.93 21.26 -3.05
CA SER A 105 -7.00 20.96 -2.09
C SER A 105 -6.50 20.06 -0.95
N VAL A 106 -5.44 19.27 -1.17
CA VAL A 106 -4.87 18.41 -0.12
C VAL A 106 -4.31 19.23 1.02
N ASP A 107 -3.73 20.41 0.75
CA ASP A 107 -3.20 21.30 1.79
C ASP A 107 -4.30 21.79 2.74
N VAL A 108 -5.48 22.11 2.17
CA VAL A 108 -6.65 22.54 2.94
C VAL A 108 -7.18 21.39 3.80
N CYS A 109 -7.28 20.17 3.25
CA CYS A 109 -7.76 19.02 3.99
C CYS A 109 -6.77 18.50 5.03
N ALA A 110 -5.46 18.59 4.77
CA ALA A 110 -4.42 18.30 5.76
C ALA A 110 -4.56 19.22 6.98
N ALA A 111 -4.75 20.52 6.75
CA ALA A 111 -4.92 21.49 7.84
C ALA A 111 -6.12 21.20 8.77
N ALA A 112 -7.09 20.38 8.35
CA ALA A 112 -8.26 20.04 9.15
C ALA A 112 -7.98 19.05 10.30
N TRP A 113 -6.88 18.29 10.24
CA TRP A 113 -6.56 17.25 11.24
C TRP A 113 -5.14 17.30 11.79
N ILE A 114 -4.26 18.08 11.16
CA ILE A 114 -2.90 18.34 11.66
C ILE A 114 -2.97 19.20 12.92
N ARG A 115 -2.26 18.78 13.97
CA ARG A 115 -2.24 19.45 15.28
C ARG A 115 -1.16 20.52 15.35
N ASP A 116 0.01 20.23 14.79
CA ASP A 116 1.13 21.17 14.69
C ASP A 116 1.53 21.39 13.23
N PRO A 117 1.13 22.52 12.61
CA PRO A 117 1.48 22.84 11.23
C PRO A 117 2.99 22.90 10.97
N GLY A 118 3.81 23.22 11.98
CA GLY A 118 5.27 23.25 11.85
C GLY A 118 5.91 21.87 11.72
N SER A 119 5.15 20.82 12.04
CA SER A 119 5.57 19.42 11.94
C SER A 119 4.92 18.66 10.78
N LEU A 120 4.11 19.35 9.97
CA LEU A 120 3.48 18.80 8.78
C LEU A 120 4.54 18.36 7.78
N THR A 121 4.46 17.10 7.37
CA THR A 121 5.23 16.56 6.26
C THR A 121 4.29 16.09 5.17
N MET A 122 4.61 16.49 3.94
CA MET A 122 3.99 15.99 2.73
C MET A 122 5.06 15.39 1.82
N ILE A 123 4.79 14.21 1.29
CA ILE A 123 5.61 13.57 0.26
C ILE A 123 4.77 13.51 -1.01
N ASP A 124 5.27 14.18 -2.05
CA ASP A 124 4.64 14.29 -3.36
C ASP A 124 5.31 13.34 -4.35
N ALA A 125 4.53 12.40 -4.88
CA ALA A 125 4.96 11.48 -5.94
C ALA A 125 3.76 11.13 -6.80
N SER A 126 3.51 11.91 -7.87
CA SER A 126 2.30 11.78 -8.69
C SER A 126 2.10 10.33 -9.15
N PRO A 127 0.94 9.70 -8.89
CA PRO A 127 -0.35 10.31 -8.53
C PRO A 127 -0.69 10.15 -7.04
N PHE A 128 0.29 10.17 -6.16
CA PHE A 128 0.14 10.06 -4.70
C PHE A 128 0.57 11.34 -3.99
N VAL A 129 -0.11 11.62 -2.88
CA VAL A 129 0.36 12.55 -1.84
C VAL A 129 0.24 11.83 -0.51
N LEU A 130 1.35 11.66 0.20
CA LEU A 130 1.35 11.14 1.56
C LEU A 130 1.50 12.29 2.55
N VAL A 131 0.65 12.33 3.57
CA VAL A 131 0.57 13.39 4.58
C VAL A 131 0.65 12.80 5.98
N PHE A 132 1.50 13.38 6.82
CA PHE A 132 1.65 13.01 8.23
C PHE A 132 2.27 14.17 9.03
N GLU A 133 2.33 14.03 10.36
CA GLU A 133 2.96 15.00 11.26
C GLU A 133 3.94 14.34 12.22
N GLY A 134 4.86 15.13 12.77
CA GLY A 134 5.66 14.76 13.94
C GLY A 134 6.92 13.94 13.67
N VAL A 135 7.23 13.60 12.41
CA VAL A 135 8.50 12.99 12.01
C VAL A 135 9.21 13.94 11.06
N GLY A 136 10.45 14.34 11.39
CA GLY A 136 11.19 15.36 10.64
C GLY A 136 12.16 14.80 9.61
N GLU A 137 13.10 13.95 10.02
CA GLU A 137 14.11 13.32 9.16
C GLU A 137 14.45 11.91 9.69
N GLY A 138 15.02 11.07 8.83
CA GLY A 138 15.56 9.76 9.21
C GLY A 138 15.10 8.61 8.31
N PRO A 139 15.56 7.39 8.63
CA PRO A 139 15.39 6.21 7.77
C PRO A 139 13.92 5.89 7.46
N PHE A 140 13.00 6.18 8.38
CA PHE A 140 11.57 6.02 8.14
C PHE A 140 11.04 6.94 7.04
N ILE A 141 11.41 8.22 7.06
CA ILE A 141 10.98 9.18 6.02
C ILE A 141 11.65 8.85 4.69
N ASP A 142 12.92 8.47 4.70
CA ASP A 142 13.64 8.08 3.48
C ASP A 142 13.00 6.84 2.83
N ALA A 143 12.61 5.86 3.65
CA ALA A 143 11.88 4.67 3.21
C ALA A 143 10.49 5.02 2.66
N LEU A 144 9.73 5.92 3.31
CA LEU A 144 8.43 6.39 2.80
C LEU A 144 8.57 7.12 1.46
N ARG A 145 9.57 8.00 1.31
CA ARG A 145 9.84 8.70 0.05
C ARG A 145 10.15 7.71 -1.06
N THR A 146 11.08 6.79 -0.80
CA THR A 146 11.48 5.74 -1.75
C THR A 146 10.28 4.91 -2.17
N THR A 147 9.51 4.40 -1.20
CA THR A 147 8.29 3.64 -1.44
C THR A 147 7.30 4.38 -2.34
N LEU A 148 7.04 5.66 -2.04
CA LEU A 148 6.00 6.41 -2.74
C LEU A 148 6.41 6.70 -4.20
N HIS A 149 7.69 6.99 -4.45
CA HIS A 149 8.22 7.17 -5.80
C HIS A 149 8.26 5.86 -6.59
N GLU A 150 8.68 4.75 -5.99
CA GLU A 150 8.63 3.44 -6.65
C GLU A 150 7.19 3.02 -6.98
N ALA A 151 6.24 3.31 -6.10
CA ALA A 151 4.81 3.07 -6.35
C ALA A 151 4.25 3.99 -7.45
N ALA A 152 4.77 5.21 -7.59
CA ALA A 152 4.46 6.13 -8.68
C ALA A 152 5.09 5.71 -10.02
N GLY A 153 6.13 4.88 -9.99
CA GLY A 153 6.87 4.42 -11.16
C GLY A 153 8.08 5.27 -11.53
N ASP A 154 8.60 6.05 -10.57
CA ASP A 154 9.81 6.87 -10.68
C ASP A 154 11.09 6.10 -10.31
#